data_AF-A0AA41SAS6-F1
#
_entry.id   AF-A0AA41SAS6-F1
#
_cell.length_a   1.000
_cell.length_b   1.000
_cell.length_c   1.000
_cell.angle_alpha   90.00
_cell.angle_beta   90.00
_cell.angle_gamma   90.00
#
_symmetry.space_group_name_H-M   'P 1'
#
loop_
_entity.id
_entity.type
_entity.pdbx_description
1 polymer ?
#
loop_
_entity_poly.entity_id
_entity_poly.type
_entity_poly.pdbx_seq_one_letter_code
_entity_poly.pdbx_strand_id
1 'polypeptide(L)'
;GRNIYDGCCQLDIQFSNLTELQVNYNNERSRDFTNPSLPSEQKGRSSQPAYSDAGGLYSMQPSGAYPQMGNAAAIAAAFGGGLPPGISGTNERCTVLVSNLNCDKIDEDKLFNLFSIYGNIIRIKLLRNKPDHALVQMGDGFQAELAVHFLKGAMLFGKRLEVNFSKFPTITTAPDTHEYANSNLNRFNRNASKNYRYCCSPTKMIHLSTLPQEITEEEIMAHFEEHGAIVNTKLFEANGKKQALVLFETEEQATEALVCKHAIPIEGSVIRISFSQLQSI
;
A
#
# COMPACT_ATOMS: atom_id res chain seq x y z
N GLY A 1 26.09 -13.64 33.44
CA GLY A 1 27.30 -13.08 32.83
C GLY A 1 26.97 -11.71 32.29
N ARG A 2 27.86 -10.72 32.48
CA ARG A 2 27.68 -9.39 31.87
C ARG A 2 27.96 -9.46 30.37
N ASN A 3 27.12 -8.78 29.60
CA ASN A 3 27.21 -8.68 28.14
C ASN A 3 28.36 -7.73 27.77
N ILE A 4 29.20 -8.12 26.81
CA ILE A 4 30.47 -7.43 26.47
C ILE A 4 30.41 -6.68 25.12
N TYR A 5 29.24 -6.61 24.47
CA TYR A 5 29.06 -5.88 23.21
C TYR A 5 27.71 -5.16 23.17
N ASP A 6 27.69 -3.86 23.47
CA ASP A 6 26.58 -2.98 23.13
C ASP A 6 26.71 -2.58 21.65
N GLY A 7 25.68 -2.85 20.85
CA GLY A 7 25.58 -2.37 19.45
C GLY A 7 25.83 -3.38 18.33
N CYS A 8 25.85 -4.70 18.58
CA CYS A 8 25.97 -5.70 17.52
C CYS A 8 24.64 -6.41 17.20
N CYS A 9 24.49 -6.80 15.93
CA CYS A 9 23.31 -7.44 15.32
C CYS A 9 22.68 -8.50 16.23
N GLN A 10 21.46 -8.22 16.71
CA GLN A 10 20.67 -9.18 17.47
C GLN A 10 20.07 -10.18 16.48
N LEU A 11 20.48 -11.45 16.58
CA LEU A 11 19.86 -12.54 15.83
C LEU A 11 18.66 -13.04 16.63
N ASP A 12 17.45 -12.70 16.18
CA ASP A 12 16.22 -13.30 16.70
C ASP A 12 15.88 -14.55 15.88
N ILE A 13 15.62 -15.67 16.56
CA ILE A 13 15.30 -16.96 15.95
C ILE A 13 13.92 -17.36 16.43
N GLN A 14 12.96 -17.45 15.52
CA GLN A 14 11.61 -17.92 15.78
C GLN A 14 11.34 -19.20 14.98
N PHE A 15 10.61 -20.13 15.57
CA PHE A 15 10.16 -21.33 14.86
C PHE A 15 9.13 -20.96 13.80
N SER A 16 9.28 -21.55 12.62
CA SER A 16 8.28 -21.44 11.56
C SER A 16 6.97 -22.11 11.99
N ASN A 17 5.83 -21.52 11.62
CA ASN A 17 4.52 -22.13 11.79
C ASN A 17 4.18 -23.14 10.67
N LEU A 18 5.10 -23.36 9.73
CA LEU A 18 4.94 -24.35 8.66
C LEU A 18 5.33 -25.73 9.18
N THR A 19 4.49 -26.73 8.90
CA THR A 19 4.77 -28.14 9.20
C THR A 19 5.81 -28.75 8.25
N GLU A 20 5.99 -28.16 7.07
CA GLU A 20 6.91 -28.65 6.04
C GLU A 20 7.55 -27.47 5.29
N LEU A 21 8.84 -27.57 5.00
CA LEU A 21 9.59 -26.58 4.24
C LEU A 21 9.64 -27.01 2.76
N GLN A 22 9.01 -26.27 1.86
CA GLN A 22 9.07 -26.55 0.43
C GLN A 22 10.23 -25.82 -0.23
N VAL A 23 11.21 -26.59 -0.72
CA VAL A 23 12.35 -26.07 -1.46
C VAL A 23 12.30 -26.62 -2.88
N ASN A 24 12.24 -25.72 -3.88
CA ASN A 24 12.10 -26.09 -5.29
C ASN A 24 13.43 -26.01 -6.07
N TYR A 25 14.45 -25.36 -5.49
CA TYR A 25 15.72 -25.06 -6.15
C TYR A 25 16.89 -25.13 -5.18
N ASN A 26 18.05 -25.56 -5.67
CA ASN A 26 19.31 -25.56 -4.95
C ASN A 26 20.23 -24.45 -5.49
N ASN A 27 20.04 -23.23 -5.01
CA ASN A 27 20.79 -22.04 -5.41
C ASN A 27 21.28 -21.22 -4.19
N GLU A 28 21.77 -20.00 -4.39
CA GLU A 28 22.27 -19.14 -3.31
C GLU A 28 21.18 -18.63 -2.35
N ARG A 29 19.90 -18.67 -2.76
CA ARG A 29 18.76 -18.16 -1.97
C ARG A 29 17.95 -19.26 -1.27
N SER A 30 17.90 -20.46 -1.84
CA SER A 30 17.24 -21.62 -1.25
C SER A 30 18.06 -22.88 -1.50
N ARG A 31 18.10 -23.78 -0.51
CA ARG A 31 18.78 -25.07 -0.66
C ARG A 31 18.10 -26.14 0.19
N ASP A 32 17.84 -27.27 -0.44
CA ASP A 32 17.42 -28.49 0.22
C ASP A 32 18.64 -29.37 0.45
N PHE A 33 19.03 -29.56 1.70
CA PHE A 33 20.16 -30.40 2.07
C PHE A 33 19.81 -31.90 2.09
N THR A 34 18.52 -32.26 1.96
CA THR A 34 18.03 -33.64 1.91
C THR A 34 17.77 -34.11 0.48
N ASN A 35 17.54 -33.19 -0.46
CA ASN A 35 17.35 -33.49 -1.86
C ASN A 35 18.36 -32.75 -2.77
N PRO A 36 19.49 -33.38 -3.12
CA PRO A 36 20.50 -32.76 -3.98
C PRO A 36 20.08 -32.68 -5.45
N SER A 37 18.97 -33.33 -5.86
CA SER A 37 18.55 -33.43 -7.26
C SER A 37 17.74 -32.24 -7.78
N LEU A 38 17.47 -31.25 -6.93
CA LEU A 38 16.72 -30.06 -7.32
C LEU A 38 17.53 -29.17 -8.29
N PRO A 39 16.86 -28.51 -9.26
CA PRO A 39 17.51 -27.64 -10.23
C PRO A 39 18.21 -26.44 -9.57
N SER A 40 19.35 -26.05 -10.12
CA SER A 40 20.19 -24.94 -9.63
C SER A 40 19.80 -23.56 -10.17
N GLU A 41 19.03 -23.48 -11.26
CA GLU A 41 18.58 -22.21 -11.83
C GLU A 41 17.11 -22.26 -12.28
N GLN A 42 16.41 -21.16 -12.07
CA GLN A 42 15.08 -20.92 -12.66
C GLN A 42 15.30 -20.53 -14.13
N LYS A 43 14.97 -21.39 -15.10
CA LYS A 43 15.07 -21.05 -16.53
C LYS A 43 14.16 -19.86 -16.87
N GLY A 44 14.73 -18.66 -16.89
CA GLY A 44 14.18 -17.48 -17.56
C GLY A 44 14.39 -17.58 -19.08
N ARG A 45 13.43 -17.07 -19.85
CA ARG A 45 13.49 -16.92 -21.31
C ARG A 45 14.79 -16.25 -21.74
N SER A 46 15.51 -16.89 -22.66
CA SER A 46 16.79 -16.45 -23.21
C SER A 46 16.67 -15.19 -24.06
N SER A 47 17.39 -14.15 -23.66
CA SER A 47 17.83 -13.04 -24.52
C SER A 47 18.97 -13.53 -25.41
N GLN A 48 18.91 -13.32 -26.73
CA GLN A 48 20.08 -13.40 -27.60
C GLN A 48 20.28 -12.07 -28.35
N PRO A 49 21.53 -11.59 -28.50
CA PRO A 49 21.88 -10.47 -29.38
C PRO A 49 22.61 -10.92 -30.66
N ALA A 50 22.59 -10.01 -31.66
CA ALA A 50 23.65 -9.63 -32.63
C ALA A 50 23.38 -9.70 -34.17
N TYR A 51 23.33 -8.49 -34.75
CA TYR A 51 23.83 -7.95 -36.05
C TYR A 51 23.28 -8.40 -37.41
N SER A 52 22.67 -7.44 -38.14
CA SER A 52 23.29 -6.74 -39.29
C SER A 52 22.43 -5.57 -39.83
N ASP A 53 23.04 -4.79 -40.71
CA ASP A 53 22.91 -3.35 -41.03
C ASP A 53 21.91 -2.99 -42.16
N ALA A 54 21.65 -1.67 -42.27
CA ALA A 54 21.26 -0.88 -43.44
C ALA A 54 19.77 -0.72 -43.84
N GLY A 55 19.31 0.55 -43.86
CA GLY A 55 18.21 1.02 -44.69
C GLY A 55 17.21 1.93 -43.96
N GLY A 56 17.39 3.24 -44.04
CA GLY A 56 16.55 4.22 -43.34
C GLY A 56 15.12 4.37 -43.87
N LEU A 57 14.23 4.94 -43.05
CA LEU A 57 13.34 6.03 -43.45
C LEU A 57 12.66 6.64 -42.20
N TYR A 58 12.68 7.96 -42.14
CA TYR A 58 11.99 8.80 -41.19
C TYR A 58 10.50 8.45 -41.05
N SER A 59 10.03 8.28 -39.82
CA SER A 59 8.66 8.66 -39.44
C SER A 59 8.59 9.04 -37.96
N MET A 60 7.89 10.14 -37.73
CA MET A 60 7.77 10.88 -36.48
C MET A 60 6.48 10.47 -35.76
N GLN A 61 6.49 10.55 -34.41
CA GLN A 61 5.38 10.52 -33.43
C GLN A 61 4.94 9.17 -32.81
N PRO A 62 4.28 9.16 -31.61
CA PRO A 62 4.57 9.93 -30.39
C PRO A 62 4.55 9.05 -29.10
N SER A 63 5.15 9.60 -28.04
CA SER A 63 4.75 9.54 -26.62
C SER A 63 3.94 8.35 -26.08
N GLY A 64 4.59 7.53 -25.25
CA GLY A 64 4.08 7.18 -23.91
C GLY A 64 3.15 5.97 -23.76
N ALA A 65 3.71 4.76 -23.79
CA ALA A 65 3.10 3.59 -23.16
C ALA A 65 4.16 2.82 -22.37
N TYR A 66 4.20 3.03 -21.05
CA TYR A 66 4.98 2.14 -20.18
C TYR A 66 4.32 0.77 -20.18
N PRO A 67 5.04 -0.34 -20.43
CA PRO A 67 4.46 -1.67 -20.35
C PRO A 67 3.95 -1.92 -18.94
N GLN A 68 2.68 -2.32 -18.84
CA GLN A 68 2.02 -2.61 -17.57
C GLN A 68 2.67 -3.85 -16.95
N MET A 69 3.45 -3.64 -15.90
CA MET A 69 4.16 -4.70 -15.19
C MET A 69 3.15 -5.59 -14.44
N GLY A 70 3.25 -6.91 -14.62
CA GLY A 70 2.45 -7.87 -13.88
C GLY A 70 2.73 -7.79 -12.37
N ASN A 71 1.74 -8.13 -11.54
CA ASN A 71 1.78 -7.88 -10.10
C ASN A 71 3.02 -8.49 -9.40
N ALA A 72 3.37 -9.74 -9.73
CA ALA A 72 4.56 -10.40 -9.19
C ALA A 72 5.87 -9.65 -9.52
N ALA A 73 5.99 -9.11 -10.72
CA ALA A 73 7.15 -8.30 -11.12
C ALA A 73 7.16 -6.95 -10.40
N ALA A 74 6.00 -6.34 -10.17
CA ALA A 74 5.89 -5.09 -9.42
C ALA A 74 6.31 -5.26 -7.94
N ILE A 75 5.90 -6.37 -7.31
CA ILE A 75 6.30 -6.73 -5.95
C ILE A 75 7.83 -6.96 -5.89
N ALA A 76 8.38 -7.75 -6.81
CA ALA A 76 9.82 -8.00 -6.88
C ALA A 76 10.62 -6.69 -7.07
N ALA A 77 10.13 -5.78 -7.92
CA ALA A 77 10.76 -4.48 -8.14
C ALA A 77 10.61 -3.51 -6.93
N ALA A 78 9.55 -3.64 -6.14
CA ALA A 78 9.33 -2.82 -4.97
C ALA A 78 10.27 -3.19 -3.81
N PHE A 79 10.44 -4.50 -3.57
CA PHE A 79 11.08 -5.05 -2.37
C PHE A 79 12.45 -5.70 -2.63
N GLY A 80 12.95 -5.70 -3.87
CA GLY A 80 14.30 -6.16 -4.17
C GLY A 80 14.55 -7.66 -3.90
N GLY A 81 13.48 -8.46 -3.79
CA GLY A 81 13.55 -9.90 -3.53
C GLY A 81 13.36 -10.32 -2.08
N GLY A 82 13.07 -9.42 -1.14
CA GLY A 82 12.74 -9.74 0.25
C GLY A 82 11.56 -8.94 0.77
N LEU A 83 10.47 -9.61 1.16
CA LEU A 83 9.25 -8.96 1.66
C LEU A 83 9.45 -8.41 3.09
N PRO A 84 8.65 -7.43 3.51
CA PRO A 84 8.68 -6.94 4.88
C PRO A 84 8.45 -8.09 5.90
N PRO A 85 9.08 -8.05 7.09
CA PRO A 85 8.84 -9.06 8.12
C PRO A 85 7.35 -9.21 8.43
N GLY A 86 6.84 -10.44 8.42
CA GLY A 86 5.42 -10.74 8.65
C GLY A 86 4.52 -10.69 7.41
N ILE A 87 5.08 -10.41 6.22
CA ILE A 87 4.39 -10.53 4.92
C ILE A 87 4.93 -11.77 4.20
N SER A 88 4.04 -12.67 3.78
CA SER A 88 4.43 -13.94 3.16
C SER A 88 4.40 -13.87 1.63
N GLY A 89 3.51 -13.05 1.07
CA GLY A 89 3.25 -12.99 -0.37
C GLY A 89 2.50 -14.21 -0.94
N THR A 90 2.12 -15.17 -0.10
CA THR A 90 1.48 -16.42 -0.54
C THR A 90 0.02 -16.56 -0.10
N ASN A 91 -0.51 -15.59 0.65
CA ASN A 91 -1.91 -15.62 1.05
C ASN A 91 -2.85 -15.46 -0.14
N GLU A 92 -3.84 -16.33 -0.22
CA GLU A 92 -4.87 -16.33 -1.27
C GLU A 92 -6.14 -15.57 -0.85
N ARG A 93 -6.30 -15.26 0.44
CA ARG A 93 -7.47 -14.54 0.97
C ARG A 93 -7.33 -13.05 0.66
N CYS A 94 -8.15 -12.56 -0.27
CA CYS A 94 -8.20 -11.15 -0.63
C CYS A 94 -9.22 -10.33 0.17
N THR A 95 -10.07 -10.97 0.99
CA THR A 95 -11.08 -10.25 1.79
C THR A 95 -10.64 -10.12 3.25
N VAL A 96 -10.73 -8.88 3.76
CA VAL A 96 -10.39 -8.48 5.12
C VAL A 96 -11.66 -8.16 5.89
N LEU A 97 -11.74 -8.61 7.13
CA LEU A 97 -12.72 -8.20 8.13
C LEU A 97 -12.12 -7.09 8.98
N VAL A 98 -12.81 -5.97 9.05
CA VAL A 98 -12.47 -4.84 9.91
C VAL A 98 -13.52 -4.76 11.02
N SER A 99 -13.10 -4.74 12.28
CA SER A 99 -13.96 -4.63 13.45
C SER A 99 -13.53 -3.47 14.36
N ASN A 100 -14.37 -3.16 15.35
CA ASN A 100 -14.22 -2.03 16.26
C ASN A 100 -14.24 -0.66 15.55
N LEU A 101 -15.05 -0.54 14.48
CA LEU A 101 -15.25 0.72 13.76
C LEU A 101 -16.10 1.70 14.58
N ASN A 102 -15.84 3.00 14.39
CA ASN A 102 -16.77 4.05 14.81
C ASN A 102 -17.90 4.17 13.77
N CYS A 103 -19.01 3.47 13.99
CA CYS A 103 -20.10 3.35 13.02
C CYS A 103 -20.84 4.67 12.72
N ASP A 104 -20.67 5.70 13.56
CA ASP A 104 -21.30 7.01 13.34
C ASP A 104 -20.47 7.91 12.41
N LYS A 105 -19.17 7.61 12.27
CA LYS A 105 -18.23 8.44 11.50
C LYS A 105 -17.71 7.75 10.24
N ILE A 106 -17.75 6.42 10.19
CA ILE A 106 -17.18 5.62 9.11
C ILE A 106 -18.25 5.20 8.11
N ASP A 107 -17.99 5.49 6.85
CA ASP A 107 -18.71 5.01 5.67
C ASP A 107 -17.75 4.21 4.76
N GLU A 108 -18.29 3.66 3.67
CA GLU A 108 -17.53 2.87 2.70
C GLU A 108 -16.41 3.68 2.04
N ASP A 109 -16.63 4.97 1.76
CA ASP A 109 -15.65 5.83 1.10
C ASP A 109 -14.46 6.14 2.01
N LYS A 110 -14.66 6.36 3.31
CA LYS A 110 -13.56 6.51 4.28
C LYS A 110 -12.74 5.23 4.40
N LEU A 111 -13.40 4.05 4.39
CA LEU A 111 -12.69 2.77 4.34
C LEU A 111 -11.93 2.60 3.02
N PHE A 112 -12.53 2.97 1.89
CA PHE A 112 -11.84 2.96 0.60
C PHE A 112 -10.60 3.87 0.63
N ASN A 113 -10.73 5.09 1.16
CA ASN A 113 -9.64 6.07 1.26
C ASN A 113 -8.45 5.53 2.06
N LEU A 114 -8.73 4.85 3.18
CA LEU A 114 -7.70 4.23 4.02
C LEU A 114 -7.07 2.99 3.37
N PHE A 115 -7.90 2.02 2.97
CA PHE A 115 -7.42 0.71 2.50
C PHE A 115 -6.79 0.80 1.11
N SER A 116 -7.18 1.77 0.28
CA SER A 116 -6.61 1.97 -1.06
C SER A 116 -5.11 2.32 -1.06
N ILE A 117 -4.55 2.69 0.10
CA ILE A 117 -3.11 2.90 0.28
C ILE A 117 -2.33 1.59 0.12
N TYR A 118 -2.94 0.46 0.49
CA TYR A 118 -2.28 -0.85 0.60
C TYR A 118 -2.63 -1.80 -0.55
N GLY A 119 -3.66 -1.47 -1.33
CA GLY A 119 -4.07 -2.24 -2.48
C GLY A 119 -5.18 -1.58 -3.27
N ASN A 120 -5.54 -2.20 -4.39
CA ASN A 120 -6.79 -1.85 -5.05
C ASN A 120 -7.97 -2.43 -4.26
N ILE A 121 -9.08 -1.71 -4.23
CA ILE A 121 -10.32 -2.15 -3.60
C ILE A 121 -11.28 -2.61 -4.69
N ILE A 122 -11.82 -3.81 -4.51
CA ILE A 122 -12.84 -4.37 -5.37
C ILE A 122 -14.21 -3.94 -4.88
N ARG A 123 -14.49 -4.15 -3.59
CA ARG A 123 -15.80 -3.87 -2.99
C ARG A 123 -15.72 -3.77 -1.47
N ILE A 124 -16.65 -3.01 -0.89
CA ILE A 124 -16.78 -2.81 0.57
C ILE A 124 -18.24 -3.07 0.97
N LYS A 125 -18.41 -3.69 2.13
CA LYS A 125 -19.73 -3.92 2.73
C LYS A 125 -19.70 -3.66 4.23
N LEU A 126 -20.47 -2.68 4.69
CA LEU A 126 -20.75 -2.47 6.12
C LEU A 126 -21.78 -3.49 6.61
N LEU A 127 -21.57 -4.10 7.79
CA LEU A 127 -22.43 -5.17 8.28
C LEU A 127 -23.59 -4.57 9.08
N ARG A 128 -24.81 -4.61 8.53
CA ARG A 128 -26.00 -4.07 9.23
C ARG A 128 -26.28 -4.71 10.60
N ASN A 129 -26.03 -6.02 10.73
CA ASN A 129 -26.24 -6.74 11.99
C ASN A 129 -25.11 -6.50 13.02
N LYS A 130 -23.99 -5.93 12.58
CA LYS A 130 -22.80 -5.63 13.39
C LYS A 130 -22.19 -4.32 12.87
N PRO A 131 -22.78 -3.16 13.21
CA PRO A 131 -22.48 -1.88 12.56
C PRO A 131 -21.03 -1.41 12.78
N ASP A 132 -20.36 -1.94 13.78
CA ASP A 132 -18.93 -1.76 14.05
C ASP A 132 -18.01 -2.67 13.20
N HIS A 133 -18.57 -3.42 12.25
CA HIS A 133 -17.85 -4.32 11.36
C HIS A 133 -18.05 -3.97 9.88
N ALA A 134 -17.00 -4.20 9.09
CA ALA A 134 -17.02 -4.10 7.63
C ALA A 134 -16.22 -5.24 6.99
N LEU A 135 -16.61 -5.64 5.77
CA LEU A 135 -15.79 -6.45 4.88
C LEU A 135 -15.19 -5.54 3.80
N VAL A 136 -13.89 -5.70 3.56
CA VAL A 136 -13.15 -5.01 2.50
C VAL A 136 -12.50 -6.07 1.62
N GLN A 137 -12.87 -6.13 0.35
CA GLN A 137 -12.23 -7.02 -0.60
C GLN A 137 -11.15 -6.28 -1.40
N MET A 138 -9.91 -6.69 -1.18
CA MET A 138 -8.72 -6.19 -1.86
C MET A 138 -8.56 -6.84 -3.24
N GLY A 139 -7.67 -6.28 -4.06
CA GLY A 139 -7.40 -6.77 -5.41
C GLY A 139 -6.82 -8.18 -5.44
N ASP A 140 -5.98 -8.51 -4.44
CA ASP A 140 -5.38 -9.82 -4.27
C ASP A 140 -5.02 -10.08 -2.80
N GLY A 141 -4.55 -11.29 -2.49
CA GLY A 141 -4.19 -11.65 -1.12
C GLY A 141 -2.91 -11.01 -0.59
N PHE A 142 -1.97 -10.61 -1.45
CA PHE A 142 -0.77 -9.86 -1.03
C PHE A 142 -1.16 -8.45 -0.54
N GLN A 143 -2.02 -7.76 -1.27
CA GLN A 143 -2.57 -6.48 -0.88
C GLN A 143 -3.39 -6.58 0.42
N ALA A 144 -4.11 -7.70 0.62
CA ALA A 144 -4.77 -7.98 1.89
C ALA A 144 -3.77 -8.20 3.04
N GLU A 145 -2.65 -8.86 2.81
CA GLU A 145 -1.57 -8.96 3.81
C GLU A 145 -1.01 -7.58 4.19
N LEU A 146 -0.72 -6.73 3.20
CA LEU A 146 -0.25 -5.37 3.47
C LEU A 146 -1.25 -4.58 4.32
N ALA A 147 -2.54 -4.64 3.98
CA ALA A 147 -3.58 -3.97 4.74
C ALA A 147 -3.66 -4.48 6.19
N VAL A 148 -3.67 -5.80 6.40
CA VAL A 148 -3.68 -6.39 7.75
C VAL A 148 -2.43 -6.00 8.54
N HIS A 149 -1.26 -6.07 7.90
CA HIS A 149 0.02 -5.78 8.55
C HIS A 149 0.14 -4.33 9.01
N PHE A 150 -0.22 -3.37 8.15
CA PHE A 150 -0.02 -1.95 8.45
C PHE A 150 -1.17 -1.29 9.22
N LEU A 151 -2.41 -1.79 9.10
CA LEU A 151 -3.58 -1.16 9.73
C LEU A 151 -4.03 -1.81 11.04
N LYS A 152 -3.55 -3.02 11.37
CA LYS A 152 -3.95 -3.67 12.62
C LYS A 152 -3.50 -2.85 13.82
N GLY A 153 -4.46 -2.40 14.63
CA GLY A 153 -4.23 -1.58 15.82
C GLY A 153 -4.13 -0.07 15.56
N ALA A 154 -4.24 0.37 14.30
CA ALA A 154 -4.27 1.79 13.93
C ALA A 154 -5.44 2.50 14.62
N MET A 155 -5.23 3.75 15.02
CA MET A 155 -6.26 4.57 15.66
C MET A 155 -7.03 5.37 14.61
N LEU A 156 -8.36 5.33 14.68
CA LEU A 156 -9.24 6.12 13.83
C LEU A 156 -10.54 6.45 14.57
N PHE A 157 -10.86 7.74 14.72
CA PHE A 157 -12.10 8.22 15.35
C PHE A 157 -12.33 7.66 16.77
N GLY A 158 -11.29 7.63 17.58
CA GLY A 158 -11.26 7.17 18.96
C GLY A 158 -11.24 5.65 19.13
N LYS A 159 -11.07 4.89 18.04
CA LYS A 159 -11.11 3.42 18.05
C LYS A 159 -9.86 2.82 17.44
N ARG A 160 -9.36 1.74 18.05
CA ARG A 160 -8.29 0.91 17.49
C ARG A 160 -8.87 -0.10 16.53
N LEU A 161 -8.53 0.02 15.26
CA LEU A 161 -9.00 -0.89 14.22
C LEU A 161 -8.51 -2.31 14.48
N GLU A 162 -9.44 -3.26 14.42
CA GLU A 162 -9.12 -4.68 14.38
C GLU A 162 -9.20 -5.15 12.94
N VAL A 163 -8.06 -5.54 12.36
CA VAL A 163 -7.96 -5.91 10.95
C VAL A 163 -7.48 -7.36 10.87
N ASN A 164 -8.32 -8.24 10.31
CA ASN A 164 -8.03 -9.66 10.21
C ASN A 164 -8.53 -10.23 8.86
N PHE A 165 -7.98 -11.36 8.42
CA PHE A 165 -8.51 -12.03 7.23
C PHE A 165 -9.93 -12.52 7.47
N SER A 166 -10.81 -12.23 6.51
CA SER A 166 -12.18 -12.73 6.54
C SER A 166 -12.20 -14.25 6.34
N LYS A 167 -13.23 -14.90 6.89
CA LYS A 167 -13.57 -16.29 6.57
C LYS A 167 -14.24 -16.40 5.20
N PHE A 168 -14.79 -15.30 4.68
CA PHE A 168 -15.40 -15.23 3.37
C PHE A 168 -14.34 -14.86 2.34
N PRO A 169 -14.10 -15.68 1.30
CA PRO A 169 -13.08 -15.40 0.31
C PRO A 169 -13.43 -14.18 -0.56
N THR A 170 -14.72 -13.93 -0.79
CA THR A 170 -15.24 -12.80 -1.56
C THR A 170 -16.52 -12.25 -0.94
N ILE A 171 -16.85 -10.99 -1.23
CA ILE A 171 -18.07 -10.33 -0.73
C ILE A 171 -19.19 -10.45 -1.75
N THR A 172 -20.28 -11.16 -1.49
CA THR A 172 -21.38 -11.24 -2.47
C THR A 172 -21.91 -9.85 -2.86
N THR A 173 -22.05 -9.58 -4.16
CA THR A 173 -22.66 -8.36 -4.65
C THR A 173 -24.11 -8.30 -4.20
N ALA A 174 -24.49 -7.20 -3.57
CA ALA A 174 -25.80 -6.97 -2.98
C ALA A 174 -26.08 -5.45 -2.97
N PRO A 175 -27.34 -5.01 -2.80
CA PRO A 175 -27.69 -3.59 -2.81
C PRO A 175 -26.99 -2.75 -1.73
N ASP A 176 -26.48 -3.39 -0.68
CA ASP A 176 -25.73 -2.78 0.44
C ASP A 176 -24.21 -2.95 0.31
N THR A 177 -23.73 -3.41 -0.86
CA THR A 177 -22.31 -3.55 -1.19
C THR A 177 -21.92 -2.44 -2.15
N HIS A 178 -20.87 -1.69 -1.83
CA HIS A 178 -20.31 -0.65 -2.69
C HIS A 178 -19.19 -1.23 -3.56
N GLU A 179 -19.28 -1.04 -4.88
CA GLU A 179 -18.34 -1.57 -5.87
C GLU A 179 -17.28 -0.50 -6.23
N TYR A 180 -16.00 -0.85 -6.06
CA TYR A 180 -14.85 0.02 -6.30
C TYR A 180 -13.88 -0.51 -7.36
N ALA A 181 -14.12 -1.70 -7.93
CA ALA A 181 -13.22 -2.36 -8.88
C ALA A 181 -12.77 -1.45 -10.04
N ASN A 182 -13.68 -0.61 -10.54
CA ASN A 182 -13.44 0.31 -11.66
C ASN A 182 -13.08 1.74 -11.22
N SER A 183 -12.88 1.98 -9.92
CA SER A 183 -12.53 3.31 -9.41
C SER A 183 -11.19 3.78 -9.99
N ASN A 184 -11.17 5.01 -10.51
CA ASN A 184 -9.93 5.68 -10.93
C ASN A 184 -9.05 6.09 -9.73
N LEU A 185 -9.56 5.95 -8.50
CA LEU A 185 -8.81 6.21 -7.27
C LEU A 185 -7.97 5.00 -6.83
N ASN A 186 -8.23 3.80 -7.37
CA ASN A 186 -7.39 2.63 -7.18
C ASN A 186 -5.95 2.90 -7.62
N ARG A 187 -5.02 2.74 -6.67
CA ARG A 187 -3.66 3.27 -6.79
C ARG A 187 -2.73 2.32 -7.55
N PHE A 188 -2.96 1.01 -7.46
CA PHE A 188 -2.04 -0.02 -7.95
C PHE A 188 -2.27 -0.42 -9.40
N ASN A 189 -3.25 0.20 -10.08
CA ASN A 189 -3.44 0.05 -11.52
C ASN A 189 -2.27 0.66 -12.34
N ARG A 190 -1.54 1.63 -11.77
CA ARG A 190 -0.40 2.30 -12.39
C ARG A 190 0.73 2.46 -11.37
N ASN A 191 1.97 2.31 -11.80
CA ASN A 191 3.15 2.47 -10.93
C ASN A 191 3.10 1.62 -9.64
N ALA A 192 2.56 0.39 -9.71
CA ALA A 192 2.37 -0.48 -8.55
C ALA A 192 3.64 -0.67 -7.72
N SER A 193 4.80 -0.87 -8.36
CA SER A 193 6.09 -1.02 -7.67
C SER A 193 6.45 0.20 -6.82
N LYS A 194 6.20 1.41 -7.33
CA LYS A 194 6.39 2.66 -6.58
C LYS A 194 5.44 2.72 -5.39
N ASN A 195 4.16 2.38 -5.58
CA ASN A 195 3.17 2.45 -4.51
C ASN A 195 3.43 1.43 -3.40
N TYR A 196 3.86 0.21 -3.74
CA TYR A 196 4.26 -0.79 -2.75
C TYR A 196 5.41 -0.32 -1.86
N ARG A 197 6.39 0.41 -2.43
CA ARG A 197 7.52 0.95 -1.67
C ARG A 197 7.13 2.00 -0.62
N TYR A 198 6.04 2.73 -0.87
CA TYR A 198 5.57 3.78 0.05
C TYR A 198 4.51 3.29 1.06
N CYS A 199 4.09 2.02 0.99
CA CYS A 199 3.23 1.45 2.02
C CYS A 199 3.91 1.52 3.39
N CYS A 200 3.18 2.00 4.38
CA CYS A 200 3.63 2.09 5.77
C CYS A 200 2.42 2.12 6.70
N SER A 201 2.65 1.85 7.99
CA SER A 201 1.65 2.10 9.03
C SER A 201 1.27 3.58 9.05
N PRO A 202 0.08 3.95 9.52
CA PRO A 202 -0.29 5.34 9.73
C PRO A 202 0.79 6.09 10.52
N THR A 203 1.14 7.28 10.04
CA THR A 203 2.12 8.16 10.66
C THR A 203 1.47 9.50 10.96
N LYS A 204 2.17 10.35 11.72
CA LYS A 204 1.74 11.73 11.98
C LYS A 204 1.79 12.63 10.74
N MET A 205 2.41 12.18 9.65
CA MET A 205 2.70 13.00 8.49
C MET A 205 1.97 12.45 7.26
N ILE A 206 1.20 13.31 6.61
CA ILE A 206 0.59 13.00 5.31
C ILE A 206 1.32 13.73 4.19
N HIS A 207 1.43 13.06 3.06
CA HIS A 207 1.94 13.59 1.81
C HIS A 207 0.78 13.86 0.85
N LEU A 208 0.73 15.09 0.34
CA LEU A 208 -0.26 15.58 -0.60
C LEU A 208 0.34 15.68 -2.00
N SER A 209 -0.45 15.30 -3.00
CA SER A 209 -0.08 15.41 -4.41
C SER A 209 -1.29 15.75 -5.27
N THR A 210 -1.01 16.16 -6.52
CA THR A 210 -2.05 16.68 -7.43
C THR A 210 -2.65 17.98 -6.87
N LEU A 211 -1.79 18.84 -6.31
CA LEU A 211 -2.19 20.17 -5.83
C LEU A 211 -2.25 21.16 -7.00
N PRO A 212 -3.10 22.21 -6.92
CA PRO A 212 -3.08 23.34 -7.85
C PRO A 212 -1.72 24.02 -7.93
N GLN A 213 -1.37 24.63 -9.06
CA GLN A 213 -0.07 25.30 -9.20
C GLN A 213 0.05 26.57 -8.35
N GLU A 214 -1.07 27.22 -8.02
CA GLU A 214 -1.08 28.44 -7.22
C GLU A 214 -1.35 28.19 -5.73
N ILE A 215 -1.46 26.92 -5.30
CA ILE A 215 -1.78 26.59 -3.90
C ILE A 215 -0.77 27.21 -2.93
N THR A 216 -1.25 27.67 -1.79
CA THR A 216 -0.48 28.22 -0.68
C THR A 216 -0.48 27.28 0.53
N GLU A 217 0.43 27.48 1.48
CA GLU A 217 0.45 26.68 2.71
C GLU A 217 -0.77 26.99 3.58
N GLU A 218 -1.22 28.24 3.59
CA GLU A 218 -2.39 28.70 4.33
C GLU A 218 -3.67 27.99 3.87
N GLU A 219 -3.86 27.81 2.56
CA GLU A 219 -5.00 27.08 2.00
C GLU A 219 -4.95 25.59 2.36
N ILE A 220 -3.76 25.00 2.38
CA ILE A 220 -3.58 23.62 2.84
C ILE A 220 -3.94 23.53 4.32
N MET A 221 -3.42 24.42 5.16
CA MET A 221 -3.73 24.43 6.58
C MET A 221 -5.23 24.57 6.84
N ALA A 222 -5.89 25.54 6.19
CA ALA A 222 -7.33 25.74 6.30
C ALA A 222 -8.14 24.51 5.85
N HIS A 223 -7.64 23.75 4.86
CA HIS A 223 -8.32 22.55 4.39
C HIS A 223 -8.27 21.38 5.40
N PHE A 224 -7.25 21.35 6.27
CA PHE A 224 -6.93 20.22 7.14
C PHE A 224 -7.11 20.49 8.64
N GLU A 225 -7.18 21.75 9.07
CA GLU A 225 -7.22 22.14 10.49
C GLU A 225 -8.41 21.57 11.26
N GLU A 226 -9.52 21.23 10.58
CA GLU A 226 -10.69 20.61 11.23
C GLU A 226 -10.41 19.19 11.77
N HIS A 227 -9.34 18.54 11.31
CA HIS A 227 -9.00 17.16 11.69
C HIS A 227 -7.94 17.06 12.79
N GLY A 228 -7.39 18.19 13.23
CA GLY A 228 -6.42 18.21 14.33
C GLY A 228 -5.40 19.33 14.23
N ALA A 229 -4.56 19.41 15.26
CA ALA A 229 -3.50 20.40 15.33
C ALA A 229 -2.40 20.10 14.29
N ILE A 230 -2.18 21.05 13.38
CA ILE A 230 -1.08 21.01 12.41
C ILE A 230 0.17 21.58 13.07
N VAL A 231 1.20 20.75 13.21
CA VAL A 231 2.50 21.09 13.80
C VAL A 231 3.39 21.80 12.80
N ASN A 232 3.41 21.33 11.55
CA ASN A 232 4.23 21.89 10.50
C ASN A 232 3.69 21.50 9.11
N THR A 233 3.87 22.38 8.13
CA THR A 233 3.51 22.17 6.73
C THR A 233 4.71 22.54 5.87
N LYS A 234 4.91 21.83 4.76
CA LYS A 234 5.92 22.18 3.76
C LYS A 234 5.36 21.98 2.36
N LEU A 235 5.25 23.08 1.64
CA LEU A 235 4.96 23.09 0.22
C LEU A 235 6.27 23.02 -0.58
N PHE A 236 6.31 22.14 -1.58
CA PHE A 236 7.48 21.96 -2.44
C PHE A 236 7.06 21.52 -3.83
N GLU A 237 8.01 21.57 -4.77
CA GLU A 237 7.79 21.12 -6.14
C GLU A 237 8.65 19.89 -6.42
N ALA A 238 8.04 18.85 -7.00
CA ALA A 238 8.75 17.66 -7.45
C ALA A 238 8.20 17.19 -8.80
N ASN A 239 9.09 16.99 -9.77
CA ASN A 239 8.75 16.62 -11.15
C ASN A 239 7.75 17.61 -11.81
N GLY A 240 7.91 18.91 -11.56
CA GLY A 240 7.04 19.95 -12.15
C GLY A 240 5.63 19.98 -11.57
N LYS A 241 5.41 19.42 -10.37
CA LYS A 241 4.12 19.39 -9.69
C LYS A 241 4.27 19.84 -8.25
N LYS A 242 3.36 20.70 -7.80
CA LYS A 242 3.24 21.05 -6.38
C LYS A 242 2.81 19.82 -5.57
N GLN A 243 3.52 19.63 -4.46
CA GLN A 243 3.31 18.61 -3.45
C GLN A 243 3.47 19.25 -2.08
N ALA A 244 2.91 18.62 -1.06
CA ALA A 244 3.06 19.11 0.30
C ALA A 244 3.21 17.98 1.30
N LEU A 245 3.85 18.28 2.43
CA LEU A 245 3.82 17.47 3.63
C LEU A 245 3.07 18.23 4.71
N VAL A 246 2.18 17.56 5.43
CA VAL A 246 1.46 18.10 6.59
C VAL A 246 1.73 17.18 7.76
N LEU A 247 2.30 17.73 8.84
CA LEU A 247 2.61 17.03 10.08
C LEU A 247 1.56 17.40 11.13
N PHE A 248 0.84 16.41 11.64
CA PHE A 248 -0.10 16.54 12.74
C PHE A 248 0.56 16.20 14.09
N GLU A 249 -0.11 16.55 15.18
CA GLU A 249 0.34 16.22 16.53
C GLU A 249 0.26 14.71 16.82
N THR A 250 -0.78 14.04 16.31
CA THR A 250 -1.01 12.59 16.50
C THR A 250 -1.21 11.84 15.18
N GLU A 251 -0.94 10.53 15.21
CA GLU A 251 -1.17 9.64 14.07
C GLU A 251 -2.66 9.51 13.75
N GLU A 252 -3.51 9.58 14.78
CA GLU A 252 -4.96 9.54 14.62
C GLU A 252 -5.45 10.74 13.81
N GLN A 253 -5.02 11.97 14.16
CA GLN A 253 -5.40 13.18 13.42
C GLN A 253 -5.00 13.11 11.94
N ALA A 254 -3.79 12.63 11.66
CA ALA A 254 -3.31 12.40 10.29
C ALA A 254 -4.14 11.33 9.56
N THR A 255 -4.56 10.27 10.25
CA THR A 255 -5.42 9.22 9.70
C THR A 255 -6.82 9.75 9.42
N GLU A 256 -7.41 10.52 10.33
CA GLU A 256 -8.71 11.18 10.16
C GLU A 256 -8.69 12.15 8.98
N ALA A 257 -7.67 13.00 8.90
CA ALA A 257 -7.44 13.90 7.78
C ALA A 257 -7.36 13.14 6.45
N LEU A 258 -6.62 12.03 6.42
CA LEU A 258 -6.49 11.21 5.21
C LEU A 258 -7.84 10.64 4.77
N VAL A 259 -8.58 9.99 5.67
CA VAL A 259 -9.84 9.33 5.26
C VAL A 259 -10.93 10.32 4.89
N CYS A 260 -10.93 11.50 5.52
CA CYS A 260 -11.92 12.55 5.27
C CYS A 260 -11.61 13.39 4.04
N LYS A 261 -10.34 13.67 3.73
CA LYS A 261 -9.96 14.62 2.66
C LYS A 261 -9.38 13.97 1.41
N HIS A 262 -9.12 12.65 1.42
CA HIS A 262 -8.63 12.00 0.21
C HIS A 262 -9.65 12.13 -0.93
N ALA A 263 -9.17 12.51 -2.11
CA ALA A 263 -9.97 12.76 -3.31
C ALA A 263 -11.00 13.91 -3.18
N ILE A 264 -10.90 14.76 -2.15
CA ILE A 264 -11.63 16.03 -2.10
C ILE A 264 -10.86 17.08 -2.91
N PRO A 265 -11.53 17.85 -3.79
CA PRO A 265 -10.85 18.86 -4.57
C PRO A 265 -10.43 20.06 -3.73
N ILE A 266 -9.24 20.59 -4.01
CA ILE A 266 -8.80 21.93 -3.61
C ILE A 266 -8.68 22.74 -4.90
N GLU A 267 -9.43 23.83 -5.02
CA GLU A 267 -9.51 24.66 -6.23
C GLU A 267 -9.73 23.86 -7.53
N GLY A 268 -10.61 22.86 -7.47
CA GLY A 268 -10.93 21.98 -8.60
C GLY A 268 -9.91 20.87 -8.89
N SER A 269 -8.75 20.87 -8.22
CA SER A 269 -7.78 19.77 -8.32
C SER A 269 -8.06 18.69 -7.28
N VAL A 270 -8.40 17.48 -7.73
CA VAL A 270 -8.66 16.31 -6.86
C VAL A 270 -7.35 15.84 -6.22
N ILE A 271 -7.18 16.10 -4.93
CA ILE A 271 -5.93 15.81 -4.23
C ILE A 271 -5.77 14.32 -3.93
N ARG A 272 -4.52 13.85 -3.88
CA ARG A 272 -4.17 12.49 -3.49
C ARG A 272 -3.32 12.53 -2.22
N ILE A 273 -3.80 11.83 -1.20
CA ILE A 273 -3.19 11.77 0.14
C ILE A 273 -2.63 10.36 0.40
N SER A 274 -1.42 10.29 0.94
CA SER A 274 -0.77 9.07 1.47
C SER A 274 -0.06 9.37 2.78
N PHE A 275 0.21 8.36 3.62
CA PHE A 275 1.14 8.53 4.73
C PHE A 275 2.57 8.76 4.24
N SER A 276 3.32 9.56 4.97
CA SER A 276 4.75 9.80 4.74
C SER A 276 5.57 9.02 5.75
N GLN A 277 6.64 8.37 5.28
CA GLN A 277 7.63 7.68 6.12
C GLN A 277 8.68 8.64 6.70
N LEU A 278 8.64 9.93 6.34
CA LEU A 278 9.54 10.94 6.88
C LEU A 278 9.19 11.22 8.35
N GLN A 279 10.23 11.35 9.18
CA GLN A 279 10.07 11.61 10.61
C GLN A 279 10.01 13.11 10.94
N SER A 280 10.49 13.97 10.03
CA SER A 280 10.49 15.42 10.16
C SER A 280 10.45 16.09 8.78
N ILE A 281 10.11 17.38 8.78
CA ILE A 281 9.94 18.24 7.59
C ILE A 281 11.20 19.04 7.32
#